data_AF-A0A1F6SGH0-F1
#
_entry.id   AF-A0A1F6SGH0-F1
#
_cell.length_a   1.000
_cell.length_b   1.000
_cell.length_c   1.000
_cell.angle_alpha   90.00
_cell.angle_beta   90.00
_cell.angle_gamma   90.00
#
_symmetry.space_group_name_H-M   'P 1'
#
loop_
_entity.id
_entity.type
_entity.pdbx_description
1 polymer ?
#
loop_
_entity_poly.entity_id
_entity_poly.type
_entity_poly.pdbx_seq_one_letter_code
_entity_poly.pdbx_strand_id
1 'polypeptide(L)'
;MFVKIKSLSHRKGSVLIFSLIVLAFMLVSALSIATVSVTEKRASLSTEKSSRSFQVADSGVEIMLQKIYKGGFETSSLSALGTCDNGEISDTLNSGTYTISFYDSGNTKLTDCDDAAWRSKVAKIRSAGVSGNTTRAVEVGVMPMP
;
A
#
# COMPACT_ATOMS: atom_id res chain seq x y z
N MET A 1 70.15 51.26 -6.52
CA MET A 1 68.79 51.65 -6.07
C MET A 1 67.85 50.50 -6.43
N PHE A 2 67.39 49.75 -5.42
CA PHE A 2 66.63 48.50 -5.62
C PHE A 2 65.16 48.79 -5.93
N VAL A 3 64.69 48.43 -7.12
CA VAL A 3 63.26 48.41 -7.45
C VAL A 3 62.72 47.01 -7.14
N LYS A 4 61.89 46.95 -6.09
CA LYS A 4 61.29 45.76 -5.50
C LYS A 4 60.20 45.21 -6.42
N ILE A 5 60.38 44.00 -6.95
CA ILE A 5 59.40 43.32 -7.81
C ILE A 5 58.17 42.99 -6.96
N LYS A 6 57.03 43.60 -7.30
CA LYS A 6 55.76 43.46 -6.59
C LYS A 6 55.15 42.08 -6.87
N SER A 7 54.96 41.29 -5.81
CA SER A 7 54.39 39.92 -5.85
C SER A 7 53.02 39.88 -6.55
N LEU A 8 52.93 39.11 -7.64
CA LEU A 8 51.71 38.83 -8.42
C LEU A 8 50.89 37.64 -7.87
N SER A 9 51.24 37.11 -6.69
CA SER A 9 50.63 35.88 -6.14
C SER A 9 49.17 36.06 -5.69
N HIS A 10 48.75 37.29 -5.34
CA HIS A 10 47.47 37.53 -4.66
C HIS A 10 46.21 37.45 -5.56
N ARG A 11 46.33 37.59 -6.89
CA ARG A 11 45.17 37.57 -7.81
C ARG A 11 44.68 36.16 -8.16
N LYS A 12 45.54 35.14 -8.10
CA LYS A 12 45.17 33.76 -8.46
C LYS A 12 44.33 33.06 -7.37
N GLY A 13 44.55 33.40 -6.10
CA GLY A 13 43.75 32.87 -4.98
C GLY A 13 42.31 33.39 -4.96
N SER A 14 42.07 34.64 -5.38
CA SER A 14 40.73 35.25 -5.38
C SER A 14 39.78 34.62 -6.40
N VAL A 15 40.27 34.27 -7.60
CA VAL A 15 39.46 33.59 -8.62
C VAL A 15 39.09 32.17 -8.19
N LEU A 16 40.01 31.46 -7.53
CA LEU A 16 39.75 30.13 -7.01
C LEU A 16 38.63 30.14 -5.96
N ILE A 17 38.69 31.08 -5.01
CA ILE A 17 37.67 31.23 -3.96
C ILE A 17 36.31 31.59 -4.57
N PHE A 18 36.28 32.51 -5.52
CA PHE A 18 35.03 32.87 -6.20
C PHE A 18 34.41 31.68 -6.94
N SER A 19 35.22 30.92 -7.69
CA SER A 19 34.75 29.70 -8.35
C SER A 19 34.23 28.65 -7.35
N LEU A 20 34.89 28.53 -6.20
CA LEU A 20 34.51 27.58 -5.16
C LEU A 20 33.18 27.97 -4.49
N ILE A 21 32.94 29.27 -4.28
CA ILE A 21 31.66 29.79 -3.78
C ILE A 21 30.53 29.51 -4.78
N VAL A 22 30.75 29.77 -6.07
CA VAL A 22 29.75 29.50 -7.12
C VAL A 22 29.44 27.99 -7.21
N LEU A 23 30.48 27.16 -7.19
CA LEU A 23 30.33 25.69 -7.17
C LEU A 23 29.59 25.21 -5.92
N ALA A 24 29.85 25.79 -4.75
CA ALA A 24 29.14 25.46 -3.52
C ALA A 24 27.65 25.78 -3.63
N PHE A 25 27.28 26.94 -4.18
CA PHE A 25 25.88 27.28 -4.43
C PHE A 25 25.22 26.33 -5.43
N MET A 26 25.90 26.00 -6.53
CA MET A 26 25.40 25.01 -7.50
C MET A 26 25.19 23.64 -6.84
N LEU A 27 26.17 23.18 -6.06
CA LEU A 27 26.11 21.90 -5.37
C LEU A 27 24.94 21.85 -4.39
N VAL A 28 24.77 22.88 -3.55
CA VAL A 28 23.63 22.97 -2.61
C VAL A 28 22.31 22.90 -3.36
N SER A 29 22.15 23.67 -4.45
CA SER A 29 20.92 23.64 -5.25
C SER A 29 20.64 22.26 -5.87
N ALA A 30 21.66 21.60 -6.40
CA ALA A 30 21.54 20.26 -6.98
C ALA A 30 21.18 19.22 -5.92
N LEU A 31 21.78 19.29 -4.74
CA LEU A 31 21.45 18.39 -3.62
C LEU A 31 20.01 18.59 -3.16
N SER A 32 19.54 19.83 -3.04
CA SER A 32 18.15 20.12 -2.68
C SER A 32 17.17 19.52 -3.68
N ILE A 33 17.42 19.65 -4.98
CA ILE A 33 16.55 19.05 -6.01
C ILE A 33 16.59 17.52 -5.91
N ALA A 34 17.78 16.92 -5.81
CA ALA A 34 17.93 15.48 -5.74
C ALA A 34 17.21 14.87 -4.53
N THR A 35 17.28 15.50 -3.36
CA THR A 35 16.60 15.01 -2.14
C THR A 35 15.08 15.10 -2.27
N VAL A 36 14.55 16.19 -2.82
CA VAL A 36 13.11 16.34 -3.10
C VAL A 36 12.64 15.28 -4.08
N SER A 37 13.32 15.10 -5.21
CA SER A 37 12.92 14.10 -6.22
C SER A 37 12.95 12.67 -5.67
N VAL A 38 13.94 12.32 -4.85
CA VAL A 38 13.98 11.00 -4.20
C VAL A 38 12.84 10.84 -3.21
N THR A 39 12.51 11.89 -2.45
CA THR A 39 11.42 11.87 -1.47
C THR A 39 10.07 11.73 -2.17
N GLU A 40 9.81 12.51 -3.21
CA GLU A 40 8.60 12.44 -4.03
C GLU A 40 8.45 11.07 -4.70
N LYS A 41 9.53 10.51 -5.25
CA LYS A 41 9.50 9.17 -5.85
C LYS A 41 9.15 8.09 -4.83
N ARG A 42 9.72 8.16 -3.62
CA ARG A 42 9.39 7.22 -2.53
C ARG A 42 7.92 7.36 -2.10
N ALA A 43 7.42 8.59 -1.99
CA ALA A 43 6.02 8.85 -1.68
C ALA A 43 5.09 8.28 -2.76
N SER A 44 5.40 8.52 -4.03
CA SER A 44 4.66 7.99 -5.18
C SER A 44 4.59 6.46 -5.17
N LEU A 45 5.73 5.78 -4.97
CA LEU A 45 5.78 4.31 -4.89
C LEU A 45 4.97 3.76 -3.70
N SER A 46 5.00 4.44 -2.56
CA SER A 46 4.20 4.06 -1.39
C SER A 46 2.69 4.17 -1.68
N THR A 47 2.29 5.27 -2.32
CA THR A 47 0.90 5.50 -2.73
C THR A 47 0.45 4.47 -3.76
N GLU A 48 1.28 4.13 -4.75
CA GLU A 48 0.98 3.11 -5.75
C GLU A 48 0.74 1.73 -5.12
N LYS A 49 1.63 1.28 -4.22
CA LYS A 49 1.45 0.02 -3.48
C LYS A 49 0.17 0.02 -2.65
N SER A 50 -0.15 1.16 -2.02
CA SER A 50 -1.39 1.33 -1.27
C SER A 50 -2.62 1.25 -2.18
N SER A 51 -2.61 1.92 -3.33
CA SER A 51 -3.72 1.86 -4.28
C SER A 51 -3.92 0.44 -4.81
N ARG A 52 -2.84 -0.26 -5.16
CA ARG A 52 -2.90 -1.64 -5.63
C ARG A 52 -3.44 -2.61 -4.58
N SER A 53 -3.03 -2.48 -3.33
CA SER A 53 -3.59 -3.30 -2.23
C SER A 53 -5.06 -3.01 -1.96
N PHE A 54 -5.53 -1.76 -2.10
CA PHE A 54 -6.96 -1.46 -2.08
C PHE A 54 -7.70 -2.11 -3.25
N GLN A 55 -7.18 -2.02 -4.47
CA GLN A 55 -7.80 -2.66 -5.65
C GLN A 55 -7.92 -4.19 -5.48
N VAL A 56 -6.90 -4.83 -4.88
CA VAL A 56 -6.93 -6.26 -4.54
C VAL A 56 -8.00 -6.55 -3.49
N ALA A 57 -8.10 -5.72 -2.45
CA ALA A 57 -9.13 -5.85 -1.43
C ALA A 57 -10.55 -5.71 -2.02
N ASP A 58 -10.78 -4.68 -2.85
CA ASP A 58 -12.06 -4.44 -3.53
C ASP A 58 -12.42 -5.61 -4.47
N SER A 59 -11.44 -6.13 -5.21
CA SER A 59 -11.63 -7.32 -6.05
C SER A 59 -12.06 -8.53 -5.22
N GLY A 60 -11.43 -8.74 -4.05
CA GLY A 60 -11.81 -9.79 -3.10
C GLY A 60 -13.24 -9.62 -2.59
N VAL A 61 -13.65 -8.40 -2.26
CA VAL A 61 -15.04 -8.09 -1.89
C VAL A 61 -15.99 -8.45 -3.02
N GLU A 62 -15.72 -8.00 -4.25
CA GLU A 62 -16.61 -8.25 -5.39
C GLU A 62 -16.75 -9.74 -5.69
N ILE A 63 -15.63 -10.48 -5.73
CA ILE A 63 -15.63 -11.94 -5.92
C ILE A 63 -16.46 -12.60 -4.81
N MET A 64 -16.28 -12.16 -3.56
CA MET A 64 -17.00 -12.72 -2.44
C MET A 64 -18.50 -12.41 -2.53
N LEU A 65 -18.89 -11.15 -2.74
CA LEU A 65 -20.29 -10.76 -2.88
C LEU A 65 -20.98 -11.50 -4.03
N GLN A 66 -20.26 -11.74 -5.14
CA GLN A 66 -20.78 -12.57 -6.23
C GLN A 66 -21.02 -14.01 -5.79
N LYS A 67 -20.11 -14.63 -5.05
CA LYS A 67 -20.31 -15.98 -4.51
C LYS A 67 -21.49 -16.02 -3.52
N ILE A 68 -21.59 -15.05 -2.62
CA ILE A 68 -22.71 -14.96 -1.66
C ILE A 68 -24.03 -14.84 -2.43
N TYR A 69 -24.21 -13.77 -3.21
CA TYR A 69 -25.53 -13.43 -3.76
C TYR A 69 -25.91 -14.16 -5.06
N LYS A 70 -24.94 -14.64 -5.85
CA LYS A 70 -25.21 -15.34 -7.12
C LYS A 70 -24.79 -16.81 -7.12
N GLY A 71 -23.94 -17.23 -6.17
CA GLY A 71 -23.39 -18.59 -6.14
C GLY A 71 -24.34 -19.64 -5.57
N GLY A 72 -25.44 -19.25 -4.93
CA GLY A 72 -26.42 -20.19 -4.38
C GLY A 72 -25.92 -20.97 -3.16
N PHE A 73 -24.94 -20.44 -2.44
CA PHE A 73 -24.33 -21.09 -1.27
C PHE A 73 -25.04 -20.78 0.06
N GLU A 74 -26.25 -20.23 0.02
CA GLU A 74 -26.98 -19.74 1.19
C GLU A 74 -27.26 -20.85 2.23
N THR A 75 -27.37 -22.12 1.80
CA THR A 75 -27.62 -23.28 2.66
C THR A 75 -26.38 -24.16 2.84
N SER A 76 -25.22 -23.73 2.34
CA SER A 76 -23.97 -24.48 2.41
C SER A 76 -23.09 -23.94 3.54
N SER A 77 -22.10 -24.72 3.98
CA SER A 77 -21.09 -24.27 4.94
C SER A 77 -20.30 -23.07 4.40
N LEU A 78 -19.69 -22.30 5.30
CA LEU A 78 -18.81 -21.18 4.94
C LEU A 78 -17.66 -21.64 4.01
N SER A 79 -17.16 -22.86 4.18
CA SER A 79 -16.17 -23.52 3.33
C SER A 79 -16.62 -23.76 1.88
N ALA A 80 -17.91 -23.68 1.57
CA ALA A 80 -18.38 -23.77 0.19
C ALA A 80 -18.00 -22.54 -0.66
N LEU A 81 -17.69 -21.42 -0.01
CA LEU A 81 -17.28 -20.17 -0.66
C LEU A 81 -15.81 -20.20 -1.13
N GLY A 82 -15.01 -21.14 -0.65
CA GLY A 82 -13.61 -21.32 -1.02
C GLY A 82 -12.83 -22.04 0.09
N THR A 83 -11.52 -22.17 -0.09
CA THR A 83 -10.64 -22.74 0.96
C THR A 83 -10.73 -21.87 2.21
N CYS A 84 -11.42 -22.39 3.23
CA CYS A 84 -11.64 -21.72 4.49
C CYS A 84 -10.67 -22.26 5.55
N ASP A 85 -9.95 -21.37 6.20
CA ASP A 85 -9.10 -21.67 7.36
C ASP A 85 -9.44 -20.68 8.49
N ASN A 86 -9.87 -21.19 9.63
CA ASN A 86 -10.26 -20.40 10.80
C ASN A 86 -11.21 -19.21 10.46
N GLY A 87 -12.20 -19.48 9.60
CA GLY A 87 -13.20 -18.52 9.13
C GLY A 87 -12.67 -17.46 8.16
N GLU A 88 -11.52 -17.70 7.54
CA GLU A 88 -10.95 -16.85 6.52
C GLU A 88 -10.86 -17.56 5.18
N ILE A 89 -11.19 -16.84 4.12
CA ILE A 89 -11.07 -17.34 2.75
C ILE A 89 -10.03 -16.49 2.04
N SER A 90 -8.95 -17.12 1.60
CA SER A 90 -7.86 -16.42 0.91
C SER A 90 -7.68 -16.94 -0.50
N ASP A 91 -7.36 -16.02 -1.42
CA ASP A 91 -7.01 -16.38 -2.79
C ASP A 91 -5.99 -15.38 -3.38
N THR A 92 -5.34 -15.77 -4.46
CA THR A 92 -4.30 -14.97 -5.12
C THR A 92 -4.75 -14.49 -6.49
N LEU A 93 -4.62 -13.19 -6.71
CA LEU A 93 -4.77 -12.51 -7.98
C LEU A 93 -3.38 -12.18 -8.55
N ASN A 94 -3.29 -11.91 -9.84
CA ASN A 94 -2.05 -11.41 -10.46
C ASN A 94 -1.56 -10.10 -9.81
N SER A 95 -2.49 -9.31 -9.26
CA SER A 95 -2.23 -8.03 -8.60
C SER A 95 -1.82 -8.16 -7.13
N GLY A 96 -2.01 -9.31 -6.47
CA GLY A 96 -1.76 -9.51 -5.04
C GLY A 96 -2.64 -10.61 -4.45
N THR A 97 -2.58 -10.79 -3.13
CA THR A 97 -3.41 -11.79 -2.42
C THR A 97 -4.50 -11.07 -1.64
N TYR A 98 -5.70 -11.63 -1.58
CA TYR A 98 -6.74 -11.14 -0.68
C TYR A 98 -7.13 -12.21 0.34
N THR A 99 -7.56 -11.75 1.51
CA THR A 99 -8.10 -12.58 2.59
C THR A 99 -9.41 -11.98 3.05
N ILE A 100 -10.48 -12.78 3.01
CA ILE A 100 -11.81 -12.41 3.47
C ILE A 100 -12.04 -12.95 4.88
N SER A 101 -12.50 -12.10 5.78
CA SER A 101 -13.01 -12.48 7.10
C SER A 101 -14.48 -12.05 7.22
N PHE A 102 -15.27 -12.88 7.89
CA PHE A 102 -16.71 -12.67 8.07
C PHE A 102 -17.01 -12.27 9.50
N TYR A 103 -17.91 -11.30 9.69
CA TYR A 103 -18.29 -10.78 11.00
C TYR A 103 -19.80 -10.75 11.17
N ASP A 104 -20.24 -11.04 12.38
CA ASP A 104 -21.64 -10.88 12.78
C ASP A 104 -22.00 -9.41 13.07
N SER A 105 -23.26 -9.16 13.43
CA SER A 105 -23.73 -7.83 13.82
C SER A 105 -23.07 -7.26 15.09
N GLY A 106 -22.48 -8.13 15.91
CA GLY A 106 -21.74 -7.79 17.13
C GLY A 106 -20.25 -7.48 16.90
N ASN A 107 -19.74 -7.56 15.66
CA ASN A 107 -18.31 -7.51 15.31
C ASN A 107 -17.50 -8.73 15.75
N THR A 108 -18.15 -9.85 16.05
CA THR A 108 -17.47 -11.11 16.31
C THR A 108 -17.14 -11.76 14.98
N LYS A 109 -15.88 -12.17 14.81
CA LYS A 109 -15.46 -12.92 13.63
C LYS A 109 -16.09 -14.31 13.67
N LEU A 110 -16.69 -14.73 12.56
CA LEU A 110 -17.10 -16.11 12.35
C LEU A 110 -15.84 -16.93 12.04
N THR A 111 -15.53 -17.91 12.87
CA THR A 111 -14.31 -18.75 12.75
C THR A 111 -14.61 -20.18 12.30
N ASP A 112 -15.87 -20.61 12.43
CA ASP A 112 -16.30 -21.95 12.06
C ASP A 112 -16.54 -22.02 10.54
N CYS A 113 -15.66 -22.72 9.84
CA CYS A 113 -15.74 -22.92 8.39
C CYS A 113 -16.88 -23.88 8.00
N ASP A 114 -17.36 -24.71 8.92
CA ASP A 114 -18.37 -25.72 8.66
C ASP A 114 -19.78 -25.27 9.09
N ASP A 115 -19.91 -24.05 9.61
CA ASP A 115 -21.18 -23.45 10.01
C ASP A 115 -22.10 -23.28 8.80
N ALA A 116 -23.11 -24.14 8.67
CA ALA A 116 -24.13 -24.07 7.62
C ALA A 116 -25.15 -22.93 7.83
N ALA A 117 -25.16 -22.29 9.01
CA ALA A 117 -26.01 -21.15 9.33
C ALA A 117 -25.24 -19.83 9.29
N TRP A 118 -24.03 -19.80 8.74
CA TRP A 118 -23.19 -18.60 8.65
C TRP A 118 -23.92 -17.44 7.96
N ARG A 119 -24.79 -17.75 6.99
CA ARG A 119 -25.46 -16.77 6.13
C ARG A 119 -26.49 -15.90 6.84
N SER A 120 -27.13 -16.43 7.89
CA SER A 120 -28.05 -15.67 8.75
C SER A 120 -27.33 -14.87 9.85
N LYS A 121 -26.05 -15.17 10.10
CA LYS A 121 -25.21 -14.50 11.09
C LYS A 121 -24.38 -13.36 10.50
N VAL A 122 -23.87 -13.55 9.28
CA VAL A 122 -22.98 -12.60 8.63
C VAL A 122 -23.69 -11.26 8.40
N ALA A 123 -23.12 -10.20 8.97
CA ALA A 123 -23.58 -8.83 8.76
C ALA A 123 -22.53 -7.99 8.02
N LYS A 124 -21.26 -8.40 8.07
CA LYS A 124 -20.14 -7.68 7.46
C LYS A 124 -19.08 -8.63 6.93
N ILE A 125 -18.45 -8.22 5.85
CA ILE A 125 -17.24 -8.85 5.32
C ILE A 125 -16.11 -7.84 5.33
N ARG A 126 -14.92 -8.32 5.68
CA ARG A 126 -13.68 -7.58 5.59
C ARG A 126 -12.78 -8.28 4.59
N SER A 127 -12.36 -7.56 3.56
CA SER A 127 -11.35 -8.02 2.61
C SER A 127 -10.04 -7.31 2.88
N ALA A 128 -8.99 -8.06 3.20
CA ALA A 128 -7.63 -7.56 3.32
C ALA A 128 -6.85 -7.90 2.04
N GLY A 129 -6.47 -6.89 1.27
CA GLY A 129 -5.63 -7.03 0.08
C GLY A 129 -4.16 -6.74 0.39
N VAL A 130 -3.28 -7.62 -0.08
CA VAL A 130 -1.83 -7.55 0.10
C VAL A 130 -1.15 -7.44 -1.25
N SER A 131 -0.32 -6.42 -1.42
CA SER A 131 0.54 -6.24 -2.60
C SER A 131 1.95 -5.86 -2.14
N GLY A 132 2.91 -6.76 -2.33
CA GLY A 132 4.26 -6.62 -1.76
C GLY A 132 4.19 -6.65 -0.23
N ASN A 133 4.68 -5.61 0.43
CA ASN A 133 4.67 -5.48 1.90
C ASN A 133 3.60 -4.50 2.40
N THR A 134 2.61 -4.18 1.56
CA THR A 134 1.54 -3.24 1.92
C THR A 134 0.21 -3.97 1.96
N THR A 135 -0.45 -3.86 3.10
CA THR A 135 -1.78 -4.43 3.33
C THR A 135 -2.78 -3.30 3.51
N ARG A 136 -3.89 -3.39 2.79
CA ARG A 136 -5.06 -2.51 2.96
C ARG A 136 -6.29 -3.37 3.11
N ALA A 137 -7.29 -2.86 3.82
CA ALA A 137 -8.53 -3.59 4.03
C ALA A 137 -9.73 -2.71 3.69
N VAL A 138 -10.76 -3.36 3.18
CA VAL A 138 -12.06 -2.77 2.87
C VAL A 138 -13.12 -3.59 3.59
N GLU A 139 -14.06 -2.90 4.22
CA GLU A 139 -15.17 -3.50 4.94
C GLU A 139 -16.48 -3.11 4.28
N VAL A 140 -17.35 -4.09 4.07
CA VAL A 140 -18.66 -3.90 3.45
C VAL A 140 -19.72 -4.61 4.28
N GLY A 141 -20.86 -3.93 4.44
CA GLY A 141 -22.05 -4.51 5.04
C GLY A 141 -22.71 -5.51 4.11
N VAL A 142 -23.09 -6.66 4.65
CA VAL A 142 -23.82 -7.72 3.94
C VAL A 142 -25.14 -7.90 4.66
N MET A 143 -26.24 -7.93 3.92
CA MET A 143 -27.54 -8.19 4.53
C MET A 143 -27.64 -9.67 4.89
N PRO A 144 -27.84 -10.04 6.18
CA PRO A 144 -28.09 -11.43 6.57
C PRO A 144 -29.32 -11.97 5.85
N MET A 145 -29.29 -13.24 5.42
CA MET A 145 -30.50 -13.88 4.89
C MET A 145 -31.38 -14.32 6.09
N PRO A 146 -32.69 -14.02 6.08
CA PRO A 146 -33.62 -14.46 7.11
C PRO A 146 -33.82 -15.98 7.14
#